data_AF-A0AAI8T7B4-F1
#
_entry.id   AF-A0AAI8T7B4-F1
#
_cell.length_a   1.000
_cell.length_b   1.000
_cell.length_c   1.000
_cell.angle_alpha   90.00
_cell.angle_beta   90.00
_cell.angle_gamma   90.00
#
_symmetry.space_group_name_H-M   'P 1'
#
loop_
_entity.id
_entity.type
_entity.pdbx_description
1 polymer ?
#
loop_
_entity_poly.entity_id
_entity_poly.type
_entity_poly.pdbx_seq_one_letter_code
_entity_poly.pdbx_strand_id
1 'polypeptide(L)'
;MAGGGNVHFIRSTQARSVDVLAVDGKSLWRDCDATFARIEKLCGDDASRLFAEPNVKEQDDGRLVVAWFGAFDDEPKQLDMLDRGMRSRVLSSLAARFEALRPALADREIGETVAAMLNVADDSSIVAVGENAVLTNWGMLPEEARSSPAAFVRHSERTIASYLPSGISPRVPGQTWTIGGAALGTARVVSAPERAEPSKPVSSSPVSQPMTSAKTRRISLWPVLAIALVFAACLIYAAWPGNLLYPEALQPPQPPSLVDNAEINRSLEARIGKIKAELAKAACNADASVLGPQILDPQKPGAAVGPPPPPGSPQALLASLDSATVLVLAPLTGNSLSTGSGFFVGPRDILTNNHVVEGAGDTVFVASKALGRAVPAHVVAKAAASATGDPDFALLRVDDAPSGVTALQLSTGIGRLDSVIAGGFPGFVMSMDKTYRDIINGDTSGIGNLEMVVTQGNVMAMPQDGATKVITHSANISRGNSGGPLSDACGRAVGVNTFIILDGENAQKLNFSLSARDAIRFLSSNGVTVTTTDKPCVPAAAPTPGQPGPAK
;
A
#
# COMPACT_ATOMS: atom_id res chain seq x y z
N MET A 1 1.65 21.45 -13.69
CA MET A 1 0.53 21.90 -12.82
C MET A 1 -0.77 21.87 -13.61
N ALA A 2 -1.58 20.85 -13.36
CA ALA A 2 -3.03 20.82 -13.57
C ALA A 2 -3.57 19.88 -12.48
N GLY A 3 -4.55 20.33 -11.69
CA GLY A 3 -5.33 19.51 -10.75
C GLY A 3 -4.63 19.02 -9.47
N GLY A 4 -4.61 19.84 -8.42
CA GLY A 4 -4.24 19.42 -7.06
C GLY A 4 -5.30 18.49 -6.43
N GLY A 5 -5.39 17.26 -6.91
CA GLY A 5 -6.04 16.15 -6.22
C GLY A 5 -5.00 15.33 -5.47
N ASN A 6 -5.32 14.86 -4.27
CA ASN A 6 -4.48 13.87 -3.60
C ASN A 6 -4.45 12.61 -4.46
N VAL A 7 -3.26 12.23 -4.95
CA VAL A 7 -3.04 10.98 -5.67
C VAL A 7 -2.72 9.87 -4.67
N HIS A 8 -3.54 8.83 -4.64
CA HIS A 8 -3.45 7.72 -3.69
C HIS A 8 -2.83 6.50 -4.36
N PHE A 9 -1.91 5.83 -3.68
CA PHE A 9 -1.31 4.61 -4.19
C PHE A 9 -2.36 3.49 -4.28
N ILE A 10 -2.51 2.89 -5.47
CA ILE A 10 -3.42 1.75 -5.69
C ILE A 10 -2.65 0.43 -5.60
N ARG A 11 -1.63 0.25 -6.45
CA ARG A 11 -0.84 -0.98 -6.52
C ARG A 11 0.49 -0.76 -7.23
N SER A 12 1.35 -1.75 -7.15
CA SER A 12 2.55 -1.86 -7.99
C SER A 12 2.49 -3.10 -8.88
N THR A 13 3.02 -2.99 -10.09
CA THR A 13 3.05 -4.08 -11.07
C THR A 13 4.44 -4.19 -11.67
N GLN A 14 4.91 -5.43 -11.88
CA GLN A 14 6.06 -5.70 -12.72
C GLN A 14 5.59 -6.04 -14.13
N ALA A 15 6.16 -5.38 -15.12
CA ALA A 15 5.82 -5.55 -16.53
C ALA A 15 7.10 -5.70 -17.36
N ARG A 16 7.00 -6.20 -18.58
CA ARG A 16 8.08 -6.10 -19.57
C ARG A 16 7.77 -4.92 -20.48
N SER A 17 8.78 -4.14 -20.88
CA SER A 17 8.60 -3.02 -21.80
C SER A 17 7.91 -3.43 -23.10
N VAL A 18 8.18 -4.65 -23.57
CA VAL A 18 7.56 -5.23 -24.76
C VAL A 18 6.06 -5.49 -24.63
N ASP A 19 5.51 -5.61 -23.42
CA ASP A 19 4.07 -5.86 -23.20
C ASP A 19 3.25 -4.56 -23.18
N VAL A 20 3.92 -3.40 -23.13
CA VAL A 20 3.28 -2.08 -23.18
C VAL A 20 3.07 -1.66 -24.63
N LEU A 21 1.84 -1.31 -24.99
CA LEU A 21 1.53 -0.83 -26.33
C LEU A 21 2.13 0.57 -26.57
N ALA A 22 2.40 0.86 -27.83
CA ALA A 22 2.90 2.15 -28.28
C ALA A 22 2.07 2.64 -29.48
N VAL A 23 1.72 3.92 -29.48
CA VAL A 23 1.03 4.59 -30.59
C VAL A 23 2.00 5.59 -31.20
N ASP A 24 2.17 5.56 -32.53
CA ASP A 24 3.13 6.40 -33.26
C ASP A 24 4.57 6.36 -32.70
N GLY A 25 4.99 5.19 -32.20
CA GLY A 25 6.31 4.97 -31.63
C GLY A 25 6.50 5.53 -30.21
N LYS A 26 5.45 6.09 -29.59
CA LYS A 26 5.46 6.54 -28.20
C LYS A 26 4.75 5.52 -27.31
N SER A 27 5.42 5.11 -26.23
CA SER A 27 4.80 4.27 -25.20
C SER A 27 3.61 4.99 -24.59
N LEU A 28 2.50 4.28 -24.38
CA LEU A 28 1.26 4.85 -23.82
C LEU A 28 1.44 5.49 -22.44
N TRP A 29 2.44 5.05 -21.67
CA TRP A 29 2.72 5.60 -20.33
C TRP A 29 3.64 6.80 -20.35
N ARG A 30 4.35 7.05 -21.47
CA ARG A 30 5.21 8.22 -21.63
C ARG A 30 4.32 9.38 -22.07
N ASP A 31 4.28 10.45 -21.27
CA ASP A 31 3.44 11.64 -21.48
C ASP A 31 1.92 11.40 -21.36
N CYS A 32 1.49 10.49 -20.47
CA CYS A 32 0.07 10.22 -20.22
C CYS A 32 -0.73 11.46 -19.77
N ASP A 33 -0.07 12.41 -19.11
CA ASP A 33 -0.66 13.67 -18.62
C ASP A 33 -1.31 14.49 -19.74
N ALA A 34 -0.68 14.55 -20.92
CA ALA A 34 -1.21 15.26 -22.07
C ALA A 34 -2.49 14.58 -22.60
N THR A 35 -2.51 13.25 -22.56
CA THR A 35 -3.69 12.46 -22.96
C THR A 35 -4.82 12.65 -21.95
N PHE A 36 -4.53 12.62 -20.65
CA PHE A 36 -5.51 12.86 -19.58
C PHE A 36 -6.12 14.27 -19.66
N ALA A 37 -5.31 15.31 -19.82
CA ALA A 37 -5.79 16.67 -19.98
C ALA A 37 -6.69 16.83 -21.22
N ARG A 38 -6.40 16.10 -22.30
CA ARG A 38 -7.25 16.10 -23.51
C ARG A 38 -8.55 15.33 -23.30
N ILE A 39 -8.52 14.21 -22.57
CA ILE A 39 -9.73 13.45 -22.19
C ILE A 39 -10.67 14.34 -21.38
N GLU A 40 -10.17 15.04 -20.37
CA GLU A 40 -10.96 15.95 -19.53
C GLU A 40 -11.62 17.05 -20.37
N LYS A 41 -10.85 17.67 -21.27
CA LYS A 41 -11.36 18.71 -22.16
C LYS A 41 -12.50 18.24 -23.07
N LEU A 42 -12.50 16.96 -23.48
CA LEU A 42 -13.48 16.40 -24.42
C LEU A 42 -14.67 15.73 -23.72
N CYS A 43 -14.45 15.10 -22.58
CA CYS A 43 -15.42 14.23 -21.91
C CYS A 43 -15.95 14.80 -20.60
N GLY A 44 -15.41 15.94 -20.16
CA GLY A 44 -15.76 16.60 -18.89
C GLY A 44 -14.72 16.36 -17.80
N ASP A 45 -14.79 17.21 -16.78
CA ASP A 45 -13.92 17.12 -15.60
C ASP A 45 -14.05 15.72 -14.97
N ASP A 46 -12.94 15.17 -14.49
CA ASP A 46 -12.83 13.85 -13.84
C ASP A 46 -12.99 12.62 -14.75
N ALA A 47 -13.17 12.77 -16.07
CA ALA A 47 -13.25 11.65 -17.00
C ALA A 47 -11.95 10.82 -17.09
N SER A 48 -10.80 11.49 -16.93
CA SER A 48 -9.46 10.87 -16.87
C SER A 48 -9.28 9.97 -15.64
N ARG A 49 -9.97 10.24 -14.52
CA ARG A 49 -9.83 9.51 -13.24
C ARG A 49 -10.23 8.04 -13.30
N LEU A 50 -10.81 7.60 -14.43
CA LEU A 50 -10.99 6.18 -14.72
C LEU A 50 -9.64 5.45 -14.83
N PHE A 51 -8.59 6.12 -15.28
CA PHE A 51 -7.26 5.57 -15.47
C PHE A 51 -6.35 5.94 -14.31
N ALA A 52 -5.67 4.96 -13.72
CA ALA A 52 -4.63 5.22 -12.74
C ALA A 52 -3.38 5.84 -13.41
N GLU A 53 -2.76 6.83 -12.77
CA GLU A 53 -1.51 7.44 -13.20
C GLU A 53 -0.33 6.46 -12.98
N PRO A 54 0.42 6.09 -14.04
CA PRO A 54 1.58 5.23 -13.93
C PRO A 54 2.85 6.02 -13.59
N ASN A 55 3.53 5.62 -12.52
CA ASN A 55 4.91 6.01 -12.26
C ASN A 55 5.84 4.85 -12.62
N VAL A 56 6.50 4.96 -13.77
CA VAL A 56 7.27 3.88 -14.39
C VAL A 56 8.75 4.03 -14.07
N LYS A 57 9.35 2.96 -13.51
CA LYS A 57 10.81 2.81 -13.39
C LYS A 57 11.27 1.66 -14.29
N GLU A 58 12.12 1.98 -15.26
CA GLU A 58 12.74 1.01 -16.15
C GLU A 58 14.02 0.44 -15.53
N GLN A 59 14.21 -0.87 -15.64
CA GLN A 59 15.42 -1.58 -15.23
C GLN A 59 16.29 -1.92 -16.45
N ASP A 60 17.58 -2.12 -16.23
CA ASP A 60 18.59 -2.34 -17.29
C ASP A 60 18.33 -3.58 -18.17
N ASP A 61 17.44 -4.48 -17.77
CA ASP A 61 17.07 -5.70 -18.50
C ASP A 61 15.73 -5.59 -19.25
N GLY A 62 15.14 -4.40 -19.33
CA GLY A 62 13.87 -4.16 -20.01
C GLY A 62 12.63 -4.52 -19.18
N ARG A 63 12.79 -4.86 -17.89
CA ARG A 63 11.67 -4.92 -16.94
C ARG A 63 11.28 -3.52 -16.48
N LEU A 64 9.98 -3.33 -16.31
CA LEU A 64 9.36 -2.12 -15.81
C LEU A 64 8.75 -2.41 -14.44
N VAL A 65 9.02 -1.54 -13.47
CA VAL A 65 8.30 -1.51 -12.19
C VAL A 65 7.41 -0.28 -12.21
N VAL A 66 6.09 -0.50 -12.18
CA VAL A 66 5.10 0.56 -12.29
C VAL A 66 4.35 0.68 -10.98
N ALA A 67 4.36 1.86 -10.38
CA ALA A 67 3.46 2.21 -9.28
C ALA A 67 2.25 2.97 -9.85
N TRP A 68 1.05 2.53 -9.52
CA TRP A 68 -0.21 3.07 -10.02
C TRP A 68 -0.87 3.94 -8.95
N PHE A 69 -1.26 5.15 -9.33
CA PHE A 69 -1.91 6.11 -8.44
C PHE A 69 -3.30 6.49 -8.94
N GLY A 70 -4.27 6.61 -8.05
CA GLY A 70 -5.64 7.02 -8.37
C GLY A 70 -6.04 8.32 -7.68
N ALA A 71 -7.09 8.95 -8.18
CA ALA A 71 -7.60 10.22 -7.65
C ALA A 71 -8.70 10.06 -6.57
N PHE A 72 -9.02 8.83 -6.16
CA PHE A 72 -10.05 8.56 -5.16
C PHE A 72 -9.42 8.20 -3.80
N ASP A 73 -10.04 8.71 -2.73
CA ASP A 73 -9.59 8.55 -1.34
C ASP A 73 -10.39 7.42 -0.67
N ASP A 74 -9.95 6.18 -0.90
CA ASP A 74 -10.43 4.98 -0.20
C ASP A 74 -9.40 3.85 -0.36
N GLU A 75 -9.58 2.75 0.38
CA GLU A 75 -8.77 1.55 0.25
C GLU A 75 -9.08 0.81 -1.07
N PRO A 76 -8.07 0.54 -1.92
CA PRO A 76 -8.27 -0.21 -3.16
C PRO A 76 -8.60 -1.68 -2.86
N LYS A 77 -9.71 -2.17 -3.44
CA LYS A 77 -10.21 -3.54 -3.29
C LYS A 77 -10.46 -4.19 -4.65
N GLN A 78 -10.15 -5.47 -4.77
CA GLN A 78 -10.49 -6.25 -5.95
C GLN A 78 -12.01 -6.46 -6.04
N LEU A 79 -12.54 -6.54 -7.26
CA LEU A 79 -13.99 -6.60 -7.48
C LEU A 79 -14.64 -7.83 -6.82
N ASP A 80 -13.91 -8.94 -6.68
CA ASP A 80 -14.33 -10.20 -6.04
C ASP A 80 -14.40 -10.12 -4.50
N MET A 81 -13.66 -9.19 -3.90
CA MET A 81 -13.68 -8.92 -2.46
C MET A 81 -14.84 -8.03 -2.02
N LEU A 82 -15.58 -7.44 -2.95
CA LEU A 82 -16.72 -6.56 -2.65
C LEU A 82 -18.00 -7.35 -2.37
N ASP A 83 -18.83 -6.84 -1.47
CA ASP A 83 -20.20 -7.34 -1.31
C ASP A 83 -21.02 -7.10 -2.59
N ARG A 84 -22.09 -7.89 -2.76
CA ARG A 84 -22.94 -7.83 -3.97
C ARG A 84 -23.52 -6.44 -4.25
N GLY A 85 -23.86 -5.68 -3.20
CA GLY A 85 -24.45 -4.34 -3.34
C GLY A 85 -23.42 -3.32 -3.81
N MET A 86 -22.25 -3.28 -3.15
CA MET A 86 -21.14 -2.41 -3.53
C MET A 86 -20.62 -2.73 -4.92
N ARG A 87 -20.42 -4.01 -5.23
CA ARG A 87 -19.98 -4.47 -6.56
C ARG A 87 -20.93 -3.98 -7.66
N SER A 88 -22.24 -4.06 -7.43
CA SER A 88 -23.22 -3.57 -8.42
C SER A 88 -23.11 -2.07 -8.66
N ARG A 89 -22.85 -1.25 -7.63
CA ARG A 89 -22.68 0.21 -7.77
C ARG A 89 -21.41 0.56 -8.52
N VAL A 90 -20.30 -0.08 -8.15
CA VAL A 90 -18.99 0.10 -8.81
C VAL A 90 -19.08 -0.27 -10.30
N LEU A 91 -19.70 -1.40 -10.64
CA LEU A 91 -19.83 -1.82 -12.04
C LEU A 91 -20.75 -0.90 -12.86
N SER A 92 -21.85 -0.40 -12.27
CA SER A 92 -22.69 0.60 -12.93
C SER A 92 -21.95 1.92 -13.17
N SER A 93 -21.15 2.36 -12.19
CA SER A 93 -20.28 3.54 -12.31
C SER A 93 -19.23 3.35 -13.40
N LEU A 94 -18.60 2.17 -13.47
CA LEU A 94 -17.62 1.80 -14.48
C LEU A 94 -18.20 1.87 -15.90
N ALA A 95 -19.37 1.26 -16.13
CA ALA A 95 -20.02 1.29 -17.44
C ALA A 95 -20.38 2.72 -17.87
N ALA A 96 -20.88 3.56 -16.95
CA ALA A 96 -21.18 4.96 -17.22
C ALA A 96 -19.91 5.77 -17.57
N ARG A 97 -18.79 5.51 -16.89
CA ARG A 97 -17.50 6.15 -17.18
C ARG A 97 -16.94 5.73 -18.54
N PHE A 98 -17.06 4.47 -18.93
CA PHE A 98 -16.69 4.05 -20.30
C PHE A 98 -17.55 4.71 -21.36
N GLU A 99 -18.85 4.84 -21.12
CA GLU A 99 -19.76 5.53 -22.04
C GLU A 99 -19.39 7.01 -22.20
N ALA A 100 -18.96 7.67 -21.12
CA ALA A 100 -18.50 9.06 -21.15
C ALA A 100 -17.22 9.27 -21.99
N LEU A 101 -16.43 8.22 -22.27
CA LEU A 101 -15.20 8.32 -23.08
C LEU A 101 -15.43 8.37 -24.59
N ARG A 102 -16.68 8.25 -25.09
CA ARG A 102 -16.97 8.28 -26.54
C ARG A 102 -16.40 9.50 -27.28
N PRO A 103 -16.46 10.74 -26.76
CA PRO A 103 -15.86 11.89 -27.42
C PRO A 103 -14.35 11.76 -27.58
N ALA A 104 -13.64 11.25 -26.56
CA ALA A 104 -12.20 11.02 -26.64
C ALA A 104 -11.84 9.89 -27.62
N LEU A 105 -12.63 8.81 -27.66
CA LEU A 105 -12.44 7.71 -28.62
C LEU A 105 -12.67 8.13 -30.09
N ALA A 106 -13.49 9.16 -30.33
CA ALA A 106 -13.75 9.71 -31.65
C ALA A 106 -12.79 10.84 -32.07
N ASP A 107 -11.94 11.30 -31.15
CA ASP A 107 -10.99 12.38 -31.41
C ASP A 107 -9.84 11.89 -32.31
N ARG A 108 -9.43 12.73 -33.27
CA ARG A 108 -8.41 12.38 -34.26
C ARG A 108 -6.98 12.35 -33.70
N GLU A 109 -6.74 13.02 -32.58
CA GLU A 109 -5.43 13.16 -31.97
C GLU A 109 -5.18 12.06 -30.93
N ILE A 110 -6.17 11.78 -30.09
CA ILE A 110 -6.02 10.81 -28.98
C ILE A 110 -6.88 9.56 -29.11
N GLY A 111 -7.77 9.45 -30.09
CA GLY A 111 -8.75 8.34 -30.17
C GLY A 111 -8.10 6.95 -30.24
N GLU A 112 -7.04 6.79 -31.02
CA GLU A 112 -6.26 5.54 -31.09
C GLU A 112 -5.52 5.28 -29.77
N THR A 113 -4.96 6.31 -29.13
CA THR A 113 -4.32 6.21 -27.81
C THR A 113 -5.31 5.75 -26.76
N VAL A 114 -6.47 6.38 -26.65
CA VAL A 114 -7.51 6.02 -25.67
C VAL A 114 -8.04 4.61 -25.94
N ALA A 115 -8.25 4.24 -27.20
CA ALA A 115 -8.66 2.88 -27.56
C ALA A 115 -7.57 1.83 -27.21
N ALA A 116 -6.29 2.19 -27.34
CA ALA A 116 -5.18 1.34 -26.92
C ALA A 116 -5.07 1.24 -25.40
N MET A 117 -5.38 2.29 -24.66
CA MET A 117 -5.44 2.28 -23.18
C MET A 117 -6.50 1.32 -22.64
N LEU A 118 -7.59 1.06 -23.38
CA LEU A 118 -8.60 0.08 -22.94
C LEU A 118 -8.09 -1.37 -22.91
N ASN A 119 -6.90 -1.66 -23.45
CA ASN A 119 -6.26 -2.95 -23.24
C ASN A 119 -5.72 -3.02 -21.80
N VAL A 120 -6.05 -4.08 -21.08
CA VAL A 120 -5.54 -4.31 -19.73
C VAL A 120 -4.80 -5.64 -19.64
N ALA A 121 -3.83 -5.73 -18.73
CA ALA A 121 -2.96 -6.89 -18.61
C ALA A 121 -3.70 -8.18 -18.21
N ASP A 122 -4.68 -8.08 -17.31
CA ASP A 122 -5.40 -9.21 -16.71
C ASP A 122 -6.76 -8.77 -16.11
N ASP A 123 -7.49 -9.71 -15.52
CA ASP A 123 -8.79 -9.48 -14.86
C ASP A 123 -8.67 -8.76 -13.51
N SER A 124 -7.48 -8.77 -12.89
CA SER A 124 -7.17 -8.00 -11.66
C SER A 124 -6.90 -6.52 -11.90
N SER A 125 -6.90 -6.10 -13.17
CA SER A 125 -6.51 -4.77 -13.60
C SER A 125 -7.59 -3.71 -13.34
N ILE A 126 -8.81 -4.12 -13.00
CA ILE A 126 -9.91 -3.23 -12.59
C ILE A 126 -10.05 -3.29 -11.06
N VAL A 127 -9.75 -2.18 -10.40
CA VAL A 127 -9.74 -2.08 -8.94
C VAL A 127 -10.82 -1.12 -8.47
N ALA A 128 -11.55 -1.47 -7.41
CA ALA A 128 -12.51 -0.58 -6.79
C ALA A 128 -11.84 0.29 -5.72
N VAL A 129 -12.06 1.59 -5.76
CA VAL A 129 -11.63 2.55 -4.73
C VAL A 129 -12.90 3.28 -4.27
N GLY A 130 -13.43 2.85 -3.14
CA GLY A 130 -14.77 3.22 -2.68
C GLY A 130 -15.84 2.78 -3.69
N GLU A 131 -16.69 3.70 -4.13
CA GLU A 131 -17.74 3.41 -5.13
C GLU A 131 -17.28 3.60 -6.59
N ASN A 132 -15.99 3.86 -6.82
CA ASN A 132 -15.43 4.09 -8.14
C ASN A 132 -14.56 2.93 -8.59
N ALA A 133 -14.60 2.60 -9.88
CA ALA A 133 -13.66 1.68 -10.50
C ALA A 133 -12.51 2.47 -11.15
N VAL A 134 -11.29 1.96 -10.99
CA VAL A 134 -10.06 2.51 -11.57
C VAL A 134 -9.35 1.41 -12.34
N LEU A 135 -8.96 1.73 -13.57
CA LEU A 135 -8.13 0.87 -14.41
C LEU A 135 -6.67 1.05 -14.04
N THR A 136 -6.02 -0.07 -13.72
CA THR A 136 -4.57 -0.21 -13.59
C THR A 136 -4.06 -1.10 -14.72
N ASN A 137 -2.75 -1.15 -14.96
CA ASN A 137 -2.15 -1.99 -16.01
C ASN A 137 -2.78 -1.75 -17.40
N TRP A 138 -3.31 -0.54 -17.63
CA TRP A 138 -3.92 -0.16 -18.90
C TRP A 138 -2.85 0.08 -19.95
N GLY A 139 -3.20 -0.12 -21.22
CA GLY A 139 -2.25 -0.09 -22.33
C GLY A 139 -1.32 -1.30 -22.40
N MET A 140 -1.53 -2.35 -21.58
CA MET A 140 -0.73 -3.57 -21.61
C MET A 140 -1.47 -4.69 -22.33
N LEU A 141 -0.72 -5.45 -23.13
CA LEU A 141 -1.25 -6.63 -23.81
C LEU A 141 -0.22 -7.77 -23.77
N PRO A 142 -0.47 -8.86 -23.02
CA PRO A 142 0.43 -10.00 -22.94
C PRO A 142 0.76 -10.59 -24.32
N GLU A 143 1.95 -11.17 -24.44
CA GLU A 143 2.41 -11.81 -25.67
C GLU A 143 1.44 -12.86 -26.25
N GLU A 144 0.82 -13.66 -25.38
CA GLU A 144 -0.20 -14.64 -25.76
C GLU A 144 -1.40 -14.00 -26.46
N ALA A 145 -1.87 -12.86 -25.95
CA ALA A 145 -3.00 -12.12 -26.51
C ALA A 145 -2.64 -11.43 -27.84
N ARG A 146 -1.35 -11.16 -28.08
CA ARG A 146 -0.83 -10.58 -29.33
C ARG A 146 -0.56 -11.61 -30.43
N SER A 147 -0.68 -12.90 -30.13
CA SER A 147 -0.38 -13.96 -31.10
C SER A 147 -1.35 -14.04 -32.27
N SER A 148 -2.62 -13.68 -32.06
CA SER A 148 -3.67 -13.78 -33.09
C SER A 148 -4.91 -12.95 -32.72
N PRO A 149 -5.75 -12.57 -33.71
CA PRO A 149 -7.03 -11.91 -33.44
C PRO A 149 -7.92 -12.70 -32.49
N ALA A 150 -7.93 -14.04 -32.59
CA ALA A 150 -8.74 -14.89 -31.73
C ALA A 150 -8.22 -14.92 -30.28
N ALA A 151 -6.90 -14.84 -30.07
CA ALA A 151 -6.31 -14.74 -28.73
C ALA A 151 -6.61 -13.38 -28.10
N PHE A 152 -6.54 -12.31 -28.88
CA PHE A 152 -6.93 -10.97 -28.46
C PHE A 152 -8.39 -10.90 -27.99
N VAL A 153 -9.32 -11.49 -28.76
CA VAL A 153 -10.75 -11.53 -28.40
C VAL A 153 -10.95 -12.29 -27.09
N ARG A 154 -10.39 -13.49 -26.94
CA ARG A 154 -10.49 -14.27 -25.69
C ARG A 154 -9.92 -13.52 -24.49
N HIS A 155 -8.77 -12.85 -24.66
CA HIS A 155 -8.16 -12.04 -23.61
C HIS A 155 -9.06 -10.88 -23.20
N SER A 156 -9.63 -10.19 -24.18
CA SER A 156 -10.52 -9.05 -23.95
C SER A 156 -11.83 -9.46 -23.29
N GLU A 157 -12.41 -10.60 -23.70
CA GLU A 157 -13.61 -11.20 -23.10
C GLU A 157 -13.43 -11.53 -21.61
N ARG A 158 -12.25 -12.02 -21.24
CA ARG A 158 -11.91 -12.34 -19.84
C ARG A 158 -11.69 -11.09 -18.98
N THR A 159 -11.21 -10.01 -19.57
CA THR A 159 -10.67 -8.87 -18.81
C THR A 159 -11.62 -7.67 -18.74
N ILE A 160 -11.92 -7.05 -19.89
CA ILE A 160 -12.61 -5.75 -19.92
C ILE A 160 -13.91 -5.76 -20.72
N ALA A 161 -14.07 -6.66 -21.69
CA ALA A 161 -15.15 -6.57 -22.69
C ALA A 161 -16.55 -6.63 -22.07
N SER A 162 -16.72 -7.38 -20.97
CA SER A 162 -18.00 -7.49 -20.25
C SER A 162 -18.47 -6.18 -19.61
N TYR A 163 -17.56 -5.21 -19.45
CA TYR A 163 -17.84 -3.90 -18.85
C TYR A 163 -17.97 -2.78 -19.89
N LEU A 164 -17.62 -3.06 -21.16
CA LEU A 164 -17.63 -2.05 -22.21
C LEU A 164 -19.04 -1.89 -22.81
N PRO A 165 -19.53 -0.65 -22.95
CA PRO A 165 -20.74 -0.37 -23.70
C PRO A 165 -20.63 -0.79 -25.17
N SER A 166 -21.78 -1.06 -25.79
CA SER A 166 -21.85 -1.43 -27.20
C SER A 166 -21.16 -0.39 -28.11
N GLY A 167 -20.34 -0.85 -29.04
CA GLY A 167 -19.60 0.00 -29.98
C GLY A 167 -18.29 0.58 -29.45
N ILE A 168 -17.91 0.29 -28.20
CA ILE A 168 -16.57 0.58 -27.67
C ILE A 168 -15.75 -0.70 -27.68
N SER A 169 -14.54 -0.66 -28.24
CA SER A 169 -13.62 -1.81 -28.28
C SER A 169 -12.19 -1.31 -28.10
N PRO A 170 -11.38 -1.99 -27.25
CA PRO A 170 -9.94 -1.88 -27.27
C PRO A 170 -9.39 -2.07 -28.69
N ARG A 171 -8.31 -1.35 -28.99
CA ARG A 171 -7.58 -1.44 -30.26
C ARG A 171 -6.12 -1.75 -30.01
N VAL A 172 -5.52 -2.49 -30.92
CA VAL A 172 -4.07 -2.72 -30.93
C VAL A 172 -3.48 -1.85 -32.03
N PRO A 173 -2.54 -0.94 -31.73
CA PRO A 173 -1.96 -0.04 -32.73
C PRO A 173 -1.41 -0.81 -33.94
N GLY A 174 -1.79 -0.37 -35.14
CA GLY A 174 -1.39 -1.03 -36.40
C GLY A 174 -2.13 -2.32 -36.73
N GLN A 175 -3.12 -2.74 -35.94
CA GLN A 175 -3.97 -3.90 -36.18
C GLN A 175 -5.44 -3.49 -36.32
N THR A 176 -6.22 -4.27 -37.07
CA THR A 176 -7.67 -4.04 -37.26
C THR A 176 -8.54 -4.98 -36.40
N TRP A 177 -8.01 -5.42 -35.25
CA TRP A 177 -8.69 -6.40 -34.40
C TRP A 177 -9.81 -5.71 -33.58
N THR A 178 -10.96 -6.36 -33.46
CA THR A 178 -12.12 -5.84 -32.72
C THR A 178 -12.84 -6.97 -32.00
N ILE A 179 -13.47 -6.67 -30.85
CA ILE A 179 -14.14 -7.67 -30.00
C ILE A 179 -15.57 -8.01 -30.50
N GLY A 180 -16.02 -7.41 -31.61
CA GLY A 180 -17.37 -7.58 -32.15
C GLY A 180 -17.48 -7.70 -33.67
N GLY A 181 -16.35 -7.88 -34.38
CA GLY A 181 -16.34 -7.97 -35.84
C GLY A 181 -15.60 -9.22 -36.32
N ALA A 182 -16.34 -10.17 -36.88
CA ALA A 182 -15.79 -11.12 -37.82
C ALA A 182 -14.90 -10.39 -38.82
N ALA A 183 -13.73 -10.95 -39.10
CA ALA A 183 -12.77 -10.42 -40.05
C ALA A 183 -13.46 -9.92 -41.33
N LEU A 184 -13.51 -8.60 -41.53
CA LEU A 184 -13.51 -8.03 -42.86
C LEU A 184 -12.08 -8.17 -43.38
N GLY A 185 -11.74 -9.41 -43.73
CA GLY A 185 -10.61 -9.70 -44.58
C GLY A 185 -10.82 -8.96 -45.89
N THR A 186 -9.86 -8.12 -46.22
CA THR A 186 -9.68 -7.52 -47.53
C THR A 186 -9.90 -8.57 -48.62
N ALA A 187 -11.01 -8.45 -49.35
CA ALA A 187 -11.27 -9.22 -50.55
C ALA A 187 -10.25 -8.79 -51.62
N ARG A 188 -9.11 -9.48 -51.60
CA ARG A 188 -8.16 -9.49 -52.71
C ARG A 188 -8.88 -10.17 -53.87
N VAL A 189 -9.08 -9.42 -54.95
CA VAL A 189 -9.53 -9.88 -56.26
C VAL A 189 -8.71 -11.11 -56.65
N VAL A 190 -9.35 -12.28 -56.71
CA VAL A 190 -8.85 -13.43 -57.46
C VAL A 190 -10.01 -14.00 -58.26
N SER A 191 -9.76 -14.05 -59.56
CA SER A 191 -10.65 -14.43 -60.64
C SER A 191 -11.14 -15.88 -60.54
N ALA A 192 -12.31 -16.10 -61.13
CA ALA A 192 -13.06 -17.34 -61.24
C ALA A 192 -12.25 -18.57 -61.70
N PRO A 193 -12.77 -19.79 -61.45
CA PRO A 193 -12.65 -20.87 -62.39
C PRO A 193 -13.98 -21.19 -63.06
N GLU A 194 -13.80 -21.64 -64.29
CA GLU A 194 -14.77 -21.89 -65.34
C GLU A 194 -15.35 -23.31 -65.24
N ARG A 195 -16.67 -23.37 -65.34
CA ARG A 195 -17.55 -24.38 -65.94
C ARG A 195 -16.96 -25.78 -66.25
N ALA A 196 -17.60 -26.81 -65.69
CA ALA A 196 -18.08 -27.98 -66.45
C ALA A 196 -19.16 -28.76 -65.66
N GLU A 197 -20.41 -28.63 -66.09
CA GLU A 197 -21.48 -29.64 -65.98
C GLU A 197 -21.41 -30.55 -67.24
N PRO A 198 -22.22 -31.63 -67.41
CA PRO A 198 -22.92 -32.50 -66.45
C PRO A 198 -22.89 -34.01 -66.85
N SER A 199 -23.27 -34.92 -65.95
CA SER A 199 -24.09 -36.09 -66.32
C SER A 199 -24.72 -36.78 -65.09
N LYS A 200 -26.05 -36.71 -64.99
CA LYS A 200 -26.92 -37.69 -64.32
C LYS A 200 -27.16 -38.89 -65.26
N PRO A 201 -27.86 -39.99 -64.89
CA PRO A 201 -28.32 -40.45 -63.56
C PRO A 201 -27.92 -41.93 -63.30
N VAL A 202 -28.30 -42.53 -62.15
CA VAL A 202 -29.09 -43.78 -62.06
C VAL A 202 -29.12 -44.32 -60.62
N SER A 203 -30.27 -44.91 -60.32
CA SER A 203 -30.85 -45.40 -59.07
C SER A 203 -30.30 -46.75 -58.57
N SER A 204 -30.47 -46.95 -57.26
CA SER A 204 -30.83 -48.18 -56.52
C SER A 204 -29.87 -49.38 -56.38
N SER A 205 -29.38 -49.51 -55.13
CA SER A 205 -29.49 -50.69 -54.22
C SER A 205 -28.59 -51.94 -54.50
N PRO A 206 -28.45 -52.89 -53.55
CA PRO A 206 -27.17 -53.11 -52.85
C PRO A 206 -26.64 -54.56 -53.00
N VAL A 207 -25.32 -54.78 -53.06
CA VAL A 207 -24.76 -56.14 -52.91
C VAL A 207 -23.45 -56.12 -52.11
N SER A 208 -23.57 -56.65 -50.90
CA SER A 208 -22.66 -57.47 -50.10
C SER A 208 -21.19 -57.59 -50.51
N GLN A 209 -20.30 -57.28 -49.56
CA GLN A 209 -19.04 -58.00 -49.39
C GLN A 209 -18.85 -58.46 -47.93
N PRO A 210 -18.19 -59.61 -47.71
CA PRO A 210 -18.28 -60.36 -46.46
C PRO A 210 -17.28 -59.86 -45.41
N MET A 211 -17.72 -60.01 -44.16
CA MET A 211 -17.01 -59.65 -42.95
C MET A 211 -15.75 -60.51 -42.76
N THR A 212 -14.60 -59.87 -42.57
CA THR A 212 -13.46 -60.49 -41.88
C THR A 212 -13.66 -60.33 -40.37
N SER A 213 -13.79 -61.47 -39.68
CA SER A 213 -14.00 -61.59 -38.24
C SER A 213 -12.83 -60.99 -37.44
N ALA A 214 -13.05 -59.86 -36.78
CA ALA A 214 -12.24 -59.41 -35.67
C ALA A 214 -12.95 -59.81 -34.37
N LYS A 215 -12.28 -60.65 -33.57
CA LYS A 215 -12.79 -61.24 -32.33
C LYS A 215 -12.94 -60.15 -31.26
N THR A 216 -14.11 -59.52 -31.16
CA THR A 216 -14.39 -58.50 -30.15
C THR A 216 -14.48 -59.16 -28.76
N ARG A 217 -13.47 -58.95 -27.91
CA ARG A 217 -13.58 -59.25 -26.47
C ARG A 217 -14.67 -58.37 -25.89
N ARG A 218 -15.78 -58.97 -25.45
CA ARG A 218 -16.80 -58.29 -24.63
C ARG A 218 -16.14 -57.87 -23.32
N ILE A 219 -15.84 -56.59 -23.19
CA ILE A 219 -15.48 -55.99 -21.90
C ILE A 219 -16.78 -55.95 -21.10
N SER A 220 -16.87 -56.79 -20.07
CA SER A 220 -18.01 -56.83 -19.17
C SER A 220 -18.11 -55.47 -18.48
N LEU A 221 -19.22 -54.75 -18.68
CA LEU A 221 -19.53 -53.44 -18.07
C LEU A 221 -19.89 -53.55 -16.57
N TRP A 222 -19.95 -54.76 -16.04
CA TRP A 222 -20.33 -55.06 -14.67
C TRP A 222 -19.45 -54.41 -13.57
N PRO A 223 -18.11 -54.30 -13.70
CA PRO A 223 -17.30 -53.65 -12.67
C PRO A 223 -17.54 -52.13 -12.63
N VAL A 224 -17.83 -51.50 -13.76
CA VAL A 224 -18.18 -50.06 -13.81
C VAL A 224 -19.54 -49.83 -13.15
N LEU A 225 -20.51 -50.71 -13.41
CA LEU A 225 -21.83 -50.63 -12.80
C LEU A 225 -21.76 -50.86 -11.27
N ALA A 226 -20.90 -51.79 -10.82
CA ALA A 226 -20.69 -52.06 -9.40
C ALA A 226 -20.04 -50.86 -8.67
N ILE A 227 -19.04 -50.22 -9.29
CA ILE A 227 -18.41 -49.02 -8.72
C ILE A 227 -19.42 -47.87 -8.65
N ALA A 228 -20.23 -47.67 -9.70
CA ALA A 228 -21.26 -46.64 -9.72
C ALA A 228 -22.32 -46.86 -8.62
N LEU A 229 -22.72 -48.11 -8.36
CA LEU A 229 -23.65 -48.46 -7.29
C LEU A 229 -23.07 -48.21 -5.90
N VAL A 230 -21.79 -48.52 -5.67
CA VAL A 230 -21.10 -48.21 -4.40
C VAL A 230 -21.03 -46.69 -4.20
N PHE A 231 -20.69 -45.93 -5.25
CA PHE A 231 -20.62 -44.48 -5.17
C PHE A 231 -21.99 -43.86 -4.88
N ALA A 232 -23.05 -44.36 -5.51
CA ALA A 232 -24.42 -43.95 -5.24
C ALA A 232 -24.85 -44.27 -3.80
N ALA A 233 -24.48 -45.45 -3.28
CA ALA A 233 -24.75 -45.82 -1.89
C ALA A 233 -24.01 -44.92 -0.88
N CYS A 234 -22.76 -44.54 -1.17
CA CYS A 234 -22.01 -43.57 -0.36
C CYS A 234 -22.66 -42.17 -0.37
N LEU A 235 -23.14 -41.71 -1.53
CA LEU A 235 -23.83 -40.42 -1.63
C LEU A 235 -25.16 -40.44 -0.86
N ILE A 236 -25.92 -41.53 -0.94
CA ILE A 236 -27.16 -41.70 -0.18
C ILE A 236 -26.88 -41.75 1.34
N TYR A 237 -25.81 -42.45 1.75
CA TYR A 237 -25.39 -42.50 3.15
C TYR A 237 -24.93 -41.13 3.67
N ALA A 238 -24.22 -40.34 2.86
CA ALA A 238 -23.81 -38.98 3.19
C ALA A 238 -24.99 -38.00 3.21
N ALA A 239 -26.00 -38.20 2.37
CA ALA A 239 -27.21 -37.40 2.34
C ALA A 239 -28.26 -37.79 3.40
N TRP A 240 -28.03 -38.89 4.15
CA TRP A 240 -28.94 -39.34 5.20
C TRP A 240 -28.85 -38.38 6.41
N PRO A 241 -29.99 -37.81 6.87
CA PRO A 241 -30.00 -36.89 8.00
C PRO A 241 -29.41 -37.54 9.26
N GLY A 242 -28.34 -36.97 9.81
CA GLY A 242 -27.66 -37.45 11.02
C GLY A 242 -26.27 -38.09 10.82
N ASN A 243 -25.84 -38.37 9.58
CA ASN A 243 -24.49 -38.91 9.31
C ASN A 243 -23.42 -37.83 9.05
N LEU A 244 -23.82 -36.61 8.73
CA LEU A 244 -22.93 -35.47 8.62
C LEU A 244 -22.70 -34.90 10.02
N LEU A 245 -21.63 -35.35 10.69
CA LEU A 245 -21.05 -34.65 11.84
C LEU A 245 -20.42 -33.36 11.30
N TYR A 246 -21.21 -32.30 11.23
CA TYR A 246 -20.67 -30.96 11.20
C TYR A 246 -19.96 -30.75 12.55
N PRO A 247 -18.68 -30.30 12.59
CA PRO A 247 -18.21 -29.69 13.82
C PRO A 247 -19.23 -28.61 14.17
N GLU A 248 -19.78 -28.69 15.39
CA GLU A 248 -20.68 -27.68 15.94
C GLU A 248 -20.18 -26.33 15.46
N ALA A 249 -20.97 -25.65 14.62
CA ALA A 249 -20.58 -24.34 14.16
C ALA A 249 -20.28 -23.55 15.44
N LEU A 250 -19.02 -23.13 15.59
CA LEU A 250 -18.66 -22.18 16.63
C LEU A 250 -19.71 -21.08 16.52
N GLN A 251 -20.63 -21.04 17.48
CA GLN A 251 -21.62 -20.00 17.54
C GLN A 251 -20.82 -18.71 17.40
N PRO A 252 -21.16 -17.84 16.43
CA PRO A 252 -20.52 -16.53 16.41
C PRO A 252 -20.61 -16.00 17.83
N PRO A 253 -19.52 -15.44 18.40
CA PRO A 253 -19.58 -14.88 19.75
C PRO A 253 -20.84 -14.05 19.79
N GLN A 254 -21.75 -14.37 20.73
CA GLN A 254 -22.97 -13.59 20.86
C GLN A 254 -22.53 -12.12 20.85
N PRO A 255 -23.14 -11.26 20.02
CA PRO A 255 -22.88 -9.84 20.15
C PRO A 255 -23.02 -9.52 21.64
N PRO A 256 -22.08 -8.79 22.26
CA PRO A 256 -22.16 -8.50 23.68
C PRO A 256 -23.60 -8.10 23.96
N SER A 257 -24.24 -8.86 24.85
CA SER A 257 -25.67 -8.75 25.16
C SER A 257 -26.02 -7.29 25.09
N LEU A 258 -26.94 -6.91 24.19
CA LEU A 258 -27.40 -5.55 24.00
C LEU A 258 -27.43 -4.89 25.37
N VAL A 259 -26.44 -4.03 25.63
CA VAL A 259 -26.42 -3.21 26.84
C VAL A 259 -27.80 -2.59 26.85
N ASP A 260 -28.55 -2.76 27.94
CA ASP A 260 -29.96 -2.39 28.01
C ASP A 260 -30.10 -0.92 27.63
N ASN A 261 -30.36 -0.68 26.33
CA ASN A 261 -30.39 0.64 25.76
C ASN A 261 -31.54 1.42 26.41
N ALA A 262 -32.53 0.74 27.00
CA ALA A 262 -33.57 1.40 27.77
C ALA A 262 -33.05 1.97 29.10
N GLU A 263 -32.07 1.35 29.76
CA GLU A 263 -31.45 1.90 30.98
C GLU A 263 -30.51 3.06 30.62
N ILE A 264 -29.70 2.91 29.57
CA ILE A 264 -28.86 4.01 29.07
C ILE A 264 -29.72 5.19 28.61
N ASN A 265 -30.74 4.94 27.80
CA ASN A 265 -31.64 5.99 27.32
C ASN A 265 -32.40 6.64 28.47
N ARG A 266 -32.89 5.88 29.46
CA ARG A 266 -33.50 6.46 30.67
C ARG A 266 -32.51 7.32 31.45
N SER A 267 -31.25 6.91 31.56
CA SER A 267 -30.21 7.69 32.24
C SER A 267 -29.86 8.98 31.46
N LEU A 268 -29.87 8.92 30.12
CA LEU A 268 -29.63 10.07 29.24
C LEU A 268 -30.80 11.04 29.28
N GLU A 269 -32.04 10.56 29.21
CA GLU A 269 -33.24 11.39 29.33
C GLU A 269 -33.32 12.08 30.69
N ALA A 270 -33.00 11.36 31.78
CA ALA A 270 -32.94 11.93 33.13
C ALA A 270 -31.85 13.02 33.24
N ARG A 271 -30.69 12.83 32.58
CA ARG A 271 -29.61 13.82 32.50
C ARG A 271 -30.01 15.04 31.69
N ILE A 272 -30.65 14.85 30.52
CA ILE A 272 -31.19 15.95 29.70
C ILE A 272 -32.22 16.75 30.48
N GLY A 273 -33.10 16.08 31.24
CA GLY A 273 -34.07 16.72 32.12
C GLY A 273 -33.40 17.58 33.20
N LYS A 274 -32.38 17.05 33.88
CA LYS A 274 -31.60 17.82 34.87
C LYS A 274 -30.90 19.03 34.24
N ILE A 275 -30.24 18.86 33.09
CA ILE A 275 -29.54 19.95 32.41
C ILE A 275 -30.52 21.04 31.96
N LYS A 276 -31.70 20.68 31.43
CA LYS A 276 -32.74 21.65 31.08
C LYS A 276 -33.29 22.37 32.30
N ALA A 277 -33.46 21.67 33.42
CA ALA A 277 -33.93 22.27 34.67
C ALA A 277 -32.90 23.26 35.26
N GLU A 278 -31.60 22.96 35.15
CA GLU A 278 -30.53 23.88 35.55
C GLU A 278 -30.40 25.06 34.58
N LEU A 279 -30.52 24.84 33.28
CA LEU A 279 -30.50 25.90 32.27
C LEU A 279 -31.66 26.89 32.43
N ALA A 280 -32.80 26.41 32.95
CA ALA A 280 -33.96 27.25 33.26
C ALA A 280 -33.79 28.09 34.55
N LYS A 281 -32.79 27.79 35.39
CA LYS A 281 -32.46 28.63 36.54
C LYS A 281 -31.62 29.81 36.07
N ALA A 282 -32.13 31.03 36.23
CA ALA A 282 -31.47 32.27 35.83
C ALA A 282 -30.24 32.66 36.69
N ALA A 283 -29.57 31.71 37.33
CA ALA A 283 -28.40 31.94 38.18
C ALA A 283 -27.31 30.90 37.90
N CYS A 284 -26.15 31.38 37.44
CA CYS A 284 -24.97 30.56 37.17
C CYS A 284 -24.29 30.13 38.49
N ASN A 285 -24.83 29.11 39.16
CA ASN A 285 -24.10 28.32 40.14
C ASN A 285 -24.15 26.86 39.70
N ALA A 286 -23.05 26.37 39.12
CA ALA A 286 -22.95 25.00 38.66
C ALA A 286 -22.88 24.05 39.86
N ASP A 287 -23.87 23.18 40.00
CA ASP A 287 -23.85 22.09 40.97
C ASP A 287 -22.80 21.04 40.53
N ALA A 288 -21.75 20.88 41.34
CA ALA A 288 -20.62 19.99 41.07
C ALA A 288 -21.01 18.51 40.98
N SER A 289 -22.22 18.14 41.43
CA SER A 289 -22.75 16.78 41.27
C SER A 289 -23.15 16.43 39.84
N VAL A 290 -23.25 17.42 38.93
CA VAL A 290 -23.62 17.23 37.52
C VAL A 290 -22.41 16.90 36.63
N LEU A 291 -21.20 17.33 37.02
CA LEU A 291 -20.03 17.34 36.13
C LEU A 291 -19.11 16.10 36.24
N GLY A 292 -19.44 15.11 37.07
CA GLY A 292 -18.55 13.95 37.30
C GLY A 292 -17.19 14.38 37.88
N PRO A 293 -16.24 13.44 38.10
CA PRO A 293 -14.92 13.81 38.58
C PRO A 293 -14.24 14.70 37.53
N GLN A 294 -14.09 15.97 37.88
CA GLN A 294 -13.39 16.95 37.05
C GLN A 294 -11.90 16.61 37.03
N ILE A 295 -11.48 15.88 36.01
CA ILE A 295 -10.11 15.99 35.53
C ILE A 295 -10.12 17.23 34.65
N LEU A 296 -9.25 18.18 34.97
CA LEU A 296 -9.04 19.51 34.36
C LEU A 296 -9.45 20.65 35.30
N ASP A 297 -8.60 20.90 36.30
CA ASP A 297 -8.35 22.26 36.77
C ASP A 297 -7.58 22.99 35.64
N PRO A 298 -8.15 24.04 35.01
CA PRO A 298 -7.37 24.94 34.17
C PRO A 298 -6.70 25.96 35.09
N GLN A 299 -5.37 26.02 34.99
CA GLN A 299 -4.45 26.92 35.70
C GLN A 299 -3.91 26.42 37.05
N LYS A 300 -2.88 25.58 36.93
CA LYS A 300 -1.70 25.71 37.79
C LYS A 300 -0.48 26.06 36.92
N PRO A 301 -0.03 27.32 36.89
CA PRO A 301 1.27 27.66 36.30
C PRO A 301 2.36 26.95 37.10
N GLY A 302 3.11 26.07 36.43
CA GLY A 302 4.18 25.29 37.04
C GLY A 302 3.74 23.89 37.47
N ALA A 303 3.44 23.02 36.50
CA ALA A 303 3.71 21.60 36.71
C ALA A 303 5.23 21.45 36.75
N ALA A 304 5.79 21.43 37.96
CA ALA A 304 7.13 20.92 38.16
C ALA A 304 7.20 19.56 37.48
N VAL A 305 8.24 19.39 36.64
CA VAL A 305 8.64 18.11 36.07
C VAL A 305 8.52 17.06 37.17
N GLY A 306 7.57 16.13 37.01
CA GLY A 306 7.49 14.99 37.93
C GLY A 306 8.87 14.32 38.02
N PRO A 307 9.20 13.64 39.12
CA PRO A 307 10.48 12.94 39.21
C PRO A 307 10.70 12.12 37.93
N PRO A 308 11.92 12.16 37.34
CA PRO A 308 12.18 11.53 36.07
C PRO A 308 11.70 10.07 36.10
N PRO A 309 11.12 9.57 34.99
CA PRO A 309 10.58 8.23 34.97
C PRO A 309 11.64 7.22 35.43
N PRO A 310 11.25 6.16 36.17
CA PRO A 310 12.21 5.19 36.68
C PRO A 310 13.09 4.64 35.55
N PRO A 311 14.41 4.49 35.76
CA PRO A 311 15.29 3.89 34.77
C PRO A 311 14.77 2.53 34.30
N GLY A 312 14.66 2.34 32.98
CA GLY A 312 14.14 1.11 32.38
C GLY A 312 12.62 1.01 32.25
N SER A 313 11.86 2.04 32.64
CA SER A 313 10.41 2.12 32.35
C SER A 313 10.12 2.48 30.88
N PRO A 314 8.95 2.10 30.33
CA PRO A 314 8.53 2.53 28.98
C PRO A 314 8.55 4.05 28.79
N GLN A 315 8.23 4.81 29.84
CA GLN A 315 8.25 6.28 29.81
C GLN A 315 9.68 6.83 29.72
N ALA A 316 10.64 6.21 30.41
CA ALA A 316 12.05 6.59 30.29
C ALA A 316 12.61 6.26 28.90
N LEU A 317 12.21 5.12 28.33
CA LEU A 317 12.55 4.75 26.96
C LEU A 317 12.00 5.76 25.94
N LEU A 318 10.71 6.07 26.03
CA LEU A 318 10.07 7.05 25.15
C LEU A 318 10.74 8.42 25.27
N ALA A 319 10.97 8.90 26.49
CA ALA A 319 11.65 10.18 26.72
C ALA A 319 13.07 10.20 26.12
N SER A 320 13.81 9.08 26.20
CA SER A 320 15.11 8.96 25.55
C SER A 320 15.01 9.08 24.04
N LEU A 321 14.05 8.39 23.41
CA LEU A 321 13.85 8.44 21.95
C LEU A 321 13.35 9.81 21.49
N ASP A 322 12.43 10.44 22.22
CA ASP A 322 11.93 11.80 21.94
C ASP A 322 13.06 12.84 22.02
N SER A 323 13.99 12.68 22.97
CA SER A 323 15.11 13.60 23.12
C SER A 323 16.13 13.50 21.99
N ALA A 324 16.19 12.37 21.31
CA ALA A 324 17.21 12.08 20.31
C ALA A 324 16.71 12.16 18.86
N THR A 325 15.43 11.93 18.63
CA THR A 325 14.87 11.79 17.28
C THR A 325 14.38 13.15 16.76
N VAL A 326 14.65 13.42 15.48
CA VAL A 326 14.33 14.68 14.81
C VAL A 326 13.58 14.42 13.50
N LEU A 327 12.66 15.34 13.18
CA LEU A 327 12.08 15.50 11.86
C LEU A 327 13.10 16.19 10.97
N VAL A 328 13.43 15.58 9.84
CA VAL A 328 14.32 16.14 8.82
C VAL A 328 13.46 16.75 7.72
N LEU A 329 13.72 18.03 7.42
CA LEU A 329 13.06 18.82 6.38
C LEU A 329 14.13 19.22 5.37
N ALA A 330 14.09 18.61 4.19
CA ALA A 330 15.10 18.74 3.15
C ALA A 330 14.50 19.47 1.94
N PRO A 331 14.75 20.78 1.77
CA PRO A 331 14.22 21.54 0.65
C PRO A 331 14.82 21.04 -0.67
N LEU A 332 13.96 20.74 -1.63
CA LEU A 332 14.32 20.28 -2.98
C LEU A 332 14.15 21.40 -4.00
N THR A 333 14.79 21.26 -5.16
CA THR A 333 14.59 22.17 -6.30
C THR A 333 13.12 22.22 -6.73
N GLY A 334 12.58 23.41 -6.99
CA GLY A 334 11.21 23.59 -7.46
C GLY A 334 10.15 23.66 -6.36
N ASN A 335 10.48 24.28 -5.21
CA ASN A 335 9.58 24.47 -4.06
C ASN A 335 8.99 23.17 -3.47
N SER A 336 9.66 22.04 -3.69
CA SER A 336 9.27 20.75 -3.10
C SER A 336 10.04 20.51 -1.79
N LEU A 337 9.47 19.74 -0.87
CA LEU A 337 10.07 19.44 0.42
C LEU A 337 10.10 17.91 0.62
N SER A 338 11.29 17.36 0.82
CA SER A 338 11.47 15.99 1.29
C SER A 338 11.38 15.98 2.82
N THR A 339 10.65 15.00 3.37
CA THR A 339 10.54 14.81 4.82
C THR A 339 10.94 13.41 5.21
N GLY A 340 11.62 13.31 6.35
CA GLY A 340 12.07 12.04 6.92
C GLY A 340 12.38 12.20 8.40
N SER A 341 13.02 11.19 8.96
CA SER A 341 13.46 11.19 10.35
C SER A 341 14.98 11.13 10.43
N GLY A 342 15.53 11.52 11.57
CA GLY A 342 16.93 11.35 11.91
C GLY A 342 17.08 11.22 13.41
N PHE A 343 18.27 10.88 13.90
CA PHE A 343 18.52 10.90 15.34
C PHE A 343 19.96 11.26 15.69
N PHE A 344 20.14 11.89 16.85
CA PHE A 344 21.45 12.25 17.36
C PHE A 344 22.26 10.99 17.70
N VAL A 345 23.45 10.89 17.09
CA VAL A 345 24.49 9.87 17.38
C VAL A 345 25.69 10.46 18.12
N GLY A 346 25.73 11.78 18.23
CA GLY A 346 26.67 12.55 19.03
C GLY A 346 26.07 13.91 19.43
N PRO A 347 26.84 14.78 20.10
CA PRO A 347 26.32 16.07 20.58
C PRO A 347 25.81 17.02 19.48
N ARG A 348 26.34 16.88 18.26
CA ARG A 348 25.99 17.70 17.08
C ARG A 348 25.69 16.86 15.84
N ASP A 349 25.95 15.56 15.89
CA ASP A 349 25.92 14.66 14.74
C ASP A 349 24.59 13.91 14.72
N ILE A 350 23.90 13.97 13.58
CA ILE A 350 22.61 13.35 13.35
C ILE A 350 22.77 12.35 12.20
N LEU A 351 22.34 11.11 12.42
CA LEU A 351 22.28 10.08 11.38
C LEU A 351 20.88 10.05 10.75
N THR A 352 20.82 9.93 9.43
CA THR A 352 19.58 9.73 8.66
C THR A 352 19.88 8.87 7.42
N ASN A 353 18.88 8.64 6.56
CA ASN A 353 19.10 8.00 5.27
C ASN A 353 19.58 8.99 4.21
N ASN A 354 20.34 8.50 3.22
CA ASN A 354 20.81 9.32 2.11
C ASN A 354 19.63 9.81 1.26
N HIS A 355 18.65 8.95 0.95
CA HIS A 355 17.49 9.33 0.14
C HIS A 355 16.60 10.41 0.78
N VAL A 356 16.70 10.65 2.10
CA VAL A 356 15.93 11.71 2.78
C VAL A 356 16.44 13.10 2.37
N VAL A 357 17.75 13.20 2.15
CA VAL A 357 18.45 14.46 1.80
C VAL A 357 18.92 14.48 0.35
N GLU A 358 18.55 13.48 -0.44
CA GLU A 358 18.88 13.41 -1.86
C GLU A 358 18.16 14.53 -2.62
N GLY A 359 18.89 15.24 -3.48
CA GLY A 359 18.37 16.41 -4.21
C GLY A 359 18.22 17.68 -3.38
N ALA A 360 18.47 17.62 -2.06
CA ALA A 360 18.59 18.81 -1.23
C ALA A 360 19.96 19.47 -1.42
N GLY A 361 20.04 20.77 -1.13
CA GLY A 361 21.31 21.47 -1.04
C GLY A 361 22.15 21.02 0.17
N ASP A 362 23.26 21.71 0.42
CA ASP A 362 24.15 21.39 1.54
C ASP A 362 23.55 21.66 2.92
N THR A 363 22.40 22.34 2.98
CA THR A 363 21.69 22.72 4.20
C THR A 363 20.27 22.18 4.20
N VAL A 364 19.92 21.50 5.29
CA VAL A 364 18.58 21.02 5.62
C VAL A 364 18.14 21.61 6.97
N PHE A 365 16.87 21.43 7.34
CA PHE A 365 16.37 21.81 8.66
C PHE A 365 15.99 20.58 9.48
N VAL A 366 16.30 20.61 10.77
CA VAL A 366 15.89 19.58 11.74
C VAL A 366 15.02 20.19 12.82
N ALA A 367 13.96 19.48 13.20
CA ALA A 367 13.02 19.93 14.22
C ALA A 367 12.62 18.77 15.15
N SER A 368 12.44 19.05 16.44
CA SER A 368 11.85 18.12 17.40
C SER A 368 11.33 18.88 18.61
N LYS A 369 10.49 18.22 19.41
CA LYS A 369 10.05 18.73 20.72
C LYS A 369 11.22 19.11 21.63
N ALA A 370 12.28 18.28 21.63
CA ALA A 370 13.48 18.52 22.42
C ALA A 370 14.29 19.73 21.94
N LEU A 371 14.33 19.98 20.62
CA LEU A 371 14.94 21.19 20.06
C LEU A 371 14.08 22.44 20.30
N GLY A 372 12.75 22.28 20.35
CA GLY A 372 11.77 23.36 20.54
C GLY A 372 11.67 24.34 19.36
N ARG A 373 12.56 24.23 18.37
CA ARG A 373 12.64 25.07 17.17
C ARG A 373 13.22 24.28 15.99
N ALA A 374 13.08 24.82 14.79
CA ALA A 374 13.79 24.34 13.61
C ALA A 374 15.23 24.86 13.65
N VAL A 375 16.19 23.97 13.43
CA VAL A 375 17.62 24.27 13.45
C VAL A 375 18.21 23.89 12.09
N PRO A 376 19.03 24.75 11.45
CA PRO A 376 19.74 24.37 10.24
C PRO A 376 20.79 23.29 10.55
N ALA A 377 20.91 22.31 9.66
CA ALA A 377 21.92 21.27 9.72
C ALA A 377 22.59 21.11 8.35
N HIS A 378 23.90 20.87 8.36
CA HIS A 378 24.70 20.70 7.16
C HIS A 378 24.85 19.22 6.81
N VAL A 379 24.75 18.89 5.52
CA VAL A 379 25.04 17.55 5.01
C VAL A 379 26.56 17.37 4.97
N VAL A 380 27.13 16.66 5.94
CA VAL A 380 28.58 16.47 6.08
C VAL A 380 29.08 15.32 5.20
N ALA A 381 28.32 14.24 5.14
CA ALA A 381 28.68 13.07 4.35
C ALA A 381 27.43 12.33 3.88
N LYS A 382 27.56 11.70 2.70
CA LYS A 382 26.58 10.77 2.13
C LYS A 382 27.33 9.50 1.78
N ALA A 383 26.75 8.35 2.11
CA ALA A 383 27.29 7.09 1.63
C ALA A 383 27.26 7.07 0.09
N ALA A 384 28.35 6.58 -0.51
CA ALA A 384 28.49 6.58 -1.96
C ALA A 384 27.41 5.69 -2.60
N ALA A 385 26.73 6.21 -3.62
CA ALA A 385 25.83 5.40 -4.44
C ALA A 385 26.67 4.61 -5.46
N SER A 386 26.97 3.35 -5.15
CA SER A 386 27.35 2.32 -6.11
C SER A 386 26.19 1.33 -6.27
N ALA A 387 26.15 0.70 -7.44
CA ALA A 387 25.03 -0.10 -7.90
C ALA A 387 24.63 -1.21 -6.90
N THR A 388 23.32 -1.31 -6.64
CA THR A 388 22.62 -2.43 -5.99
C THR A 388 23.18 -2.90 -4.64
N GLY A 389 22.53 -2.45 -3.54
CA GLY A 389 22.76 -2.98 -2.18
C GLY A 389 23.61 -2.09 -1.26
N ASP A 390 23.82 -0.84 -1.65
CA ASP A 390 24.69 0.09 -0.94
C ASP A 390 24.07 0.71 0.32
N PRO A 391 24.91 1.11 1.29
CA PRO A 391 24.46 1.67 2.54
C PRO A 391 23.79 3.02 2.31
N ASP A 392 22.50 3.14 2.63
CA ASP A 392 21.72 4.36 2.47
C ASP A 392 21.81 5.24 3.73
N PHE A 393 22.99 5.81 4.00
CA PHE A 393 23.26 6.68 5.15
C PHE A 393 23.68 8.09 4.75
N ALA A 394 23.22 9.08 5.50
CA ALA A 394 23.74 10.44 5.48
C ALA A 394 24.03 10.94 6.90
N LEU A 395 25.11 11.71 7.02
CA LEU A 395 25.52 12.37 8.25
C LEU A 395 25.18 13.86 8.14
N LEU A 396 24.35 14.32 9.07
CA LEU A 396 24.02 15.73 9.24
C LEU A 396 24.71 16.28 10.48
N ARG A 397 25.08 17.56 10.44
CA ARG A 397 25.70 18.26 11.58
C ARG A 397 25.04 19.60 11.82
N VAL A 398 24.62 19.83 13.06
CA VAL A 398 24.18 21.16 13.51
C VAL A 398 25.36 21.98 13.98
N ASP A 399 25.30 23.30 13.79
CA ASP A 399 26.38 24.22 14.15
C ASP A 399 26.65 24.23 15.65
N ASP A 400 25.60 24.13 16.46
CA ASP A 400 25.66 24.15 17.91
C ASP A 400 25.06 22.90 18.54
N ALA A 401 25.68 22.42 19.62
CA ALA A 401 25.17 21.27 20.36
C ALA A 401 23.90 21.72 21.11
N PRO A 402 22.73 21.21 20.75
CA PRO A 402 21.49 21.69 21.35
C PRO A 402 21.41 21.29 22.82
N SER A 403 20.96 22.19 23.70
CA SER A 403 20.63 21.84 25.07
C SER A 403 19.34 21.03 25.10
N GLY A 404 19.35 19.84 25.73
CA GLY A 404 18.14 19.01 25.89
C GLY A 404 18.05 17.80 24.96
N VAL A 405 18.99 17.63 24.03
CA VAL A 405 19.10 16.40 23.23
C VAL A 405 20.11 15.44 23.86
N THR A 406 19.78 14.15 23.84
CA THR A 406 20.69 13.09 24.30
C THR A 406 20.92 12.13 23.15
N ALA A 407 22.18 11.98 22.72
CA ALA A 407 22.51 11.07 21.63
C ALA A 407 22.23 9.60 22.02
N LEU A 408 21.70 8.82 21.08
CA LEU A 408 21.48 7.39 21.29
C LEU A 408 22.80 6.63 21.20
N GLN A 409 22.98 5.66 22.08
CA GLN A 409 24.04 4.67 21.93
C GLN A 409 23.70 3.73 20.77
N LEU A 410 24.69 3.31 20.00
CA LEU A 410 24.53 2.32 18.95
C LEU A 410 24.81 0.91 19.51
N SER A 411 23.94 -0.05 19.22
CA SER A 411 24.08 -1.42 19.69
C SER A 411 24.14 -2.42 18.55
N THR A 412 25.11 -3.34 18.61
CA THR A 412 25.16 -4.50 17.70
C THR A 412 24.62 -5.79 18.34
N GLY A 413 24.25 -5.73 19.63
CA GLY A 413 23.75 -6.85 20.41
C GLY A 413 22.25 -7.06 20.25
N ILE A 414 21.80 -7.33 19.01
CA ILE A 414 20.41 -7.60 18.66
C ILE A 414 20.28 -8.97 17.97
N GLY A 415 19.24 -9.72 18.33
CA GLY A 415 18.93 -11.06 17.85
C GLY A 415 17.50 -11.17 17.30
N ARG A 416 17.18 -12.32 16.68
CA ARG A 416 15.79 -12.64 16.31
C ARG A 416 14.92 -12.75 17.56
N LEU A 417 13.65 -12.38 17.45
CA LEU A 417 12.65 -12.29 18.52
C LEU A 417 12.86 -11.14 19.52
N ASP A 418 14.00 -10.47 19.50
CA ASP A 418 14.21 -9.31 20.37
C ASP A 418 13.19 -8.21 20.06
N SER A 419 12.67 -7.57 21.11
CA SER A 419 11.75 -6.46 20.99
C SER A 419 12.47 -5.22 20.47
N VAL A 420 11.87 -4.56 19.50
CA VAL A 420 12.36 -3.33 18.90
C VAL A 420 11.26 -2.27 18.86
N ILE A 421 11.68 -1.01 18.92
CA ILE A 421 10.81 0.15 18.83
C ILE A 421 11.31 1.00 17.66
N ALA A 422 10.46 1.28 16.69
CA ALA A 422 10.75 2.20 15.60
C ALA A 422 10.19 3.58 15.96
N GLY A 423 11.05 4.59 16.00
CA GLY A 423 10.68 5.98 16.21
C GLY A 423 10.83 6.82 14.93
N GLY A 424 9.92 7.77 14.72
CA GLY A 424 10.01 8.72 13.63
C GLY A 424 8.76 9.59 13.45
N PHE A 425 8.70 10.27 12.31
CA PHE A 425 7.63 11.19 11.92
C PHE A 425 6.94 10.69 10.65
N PRO A 426 6.13 9.62 10.73
CA PRO A 426 5.48 9.03 9.57
C PRO A 426 4.40 9.96 9.02
N GLY A 427 4.54 10.38 7.76
CA GLY A 427 3.69 11.41 7.16
C GLY A 427 2.19 11.07 7.16
N PHE A 428 1.83 9.78 7.11
CA PHE A 428 0.44 9.33 7.18
C PHE A 428 -0.22 9.60 8.55
N VAL A 429 0.51 9.43 9.64
CA VAL A 429 -0.01 9.73 10.99
C VAL A 429 0.11 11.23 11.26
N MET A 430 1.23 11.82 10.85
CA MET A 430 1.55 13.22 11.10
C MET A 430 0.71 14.20 10.27
N SER A 431 0.11 13.77 9.16
CA SER A 431 -0.82 14.60 8.39
C SER A 431 -2.08 14.99 9.18
N MET A 432 -2.41 14.26 10.24
CA MET A 432 -3.52 14.57 11.15
C MET A 432 -3.11 15.55 12.25
N ASP A 433 -1.80 15.72 12.49
CA ASP A 433 -1.24 16.61 13.49
C ASP A 433 -1.16 18.04 12.96
N LYS A 434 -1.76 18.99 13.70
CA LYS A 434 -1.78 20.40 13.29
C LYS A 434 -0.37 21.00 13.28
N THR A 435 0.43 20.73 14.31
CA THR A 435 1.79 21.26 14.45
C THR A 435 2.67 20.78 13.30
N TYR A 436 2.60 19.51 12.91
CA TYR A 436 3.32 19.01 11.75
C TYR A 436 2.88 19.73 10.46
N ARG A 437 1.57 19.89 10.23
CA ARG A 437 1.07 20.63 9.07
C ARG A 437 1.53 22.08 9.04
N ASP A 438 1.53 22.76 10.18
CA ASP A 438 2.03 24.14 10.30
C ASP A 438 3.52 24.20 9.91
N ILE A 439 4.34 23.29 10.43
CA ILE A 439 5.78 23.22 10.14
C ILE A 439 6.06 23.01 8.65
N ILE A 440 5.35 22.08 8.00
CA ILE A 440 5.52 21.83 6.56
C ILE A 440 5.11 23.05 5.72
N ASN A 441 4.17 23.86 6.21
CA ASN A 441 3.77 25.12 5.59
C ASN A 441 4.63 26.33 6.01
N GLY A 442 5.71 26.09 6.77
CA GLY A 442 6.69 27.11 7.17
C GLY A 442 6.42 27.80 8.51
N ASP A 443 5.33 27.47 9.23
CA ASP A 443 5.09 27.96 10.58
C ASP A 443 5.73 27.03 11.61
N THR A 444 6.86 27.48 12.16
CA THR A 444 7.66 26.74 13.15
C THR A 444 7.32 27.08 14.60
N SER A 445 6.30 27.91 14.85
CA SER A 445 5.97 28.40 16.20
C SER A 445 5.51 27.28 17.14
N GLY A 446 4.94 26.21 16.60
CA GLY A 446 4.39 25.08 17.35
C GLY A 446 5.35 23.93 17.64
N ILE A 447 6.64 24.00 17.26
CA ILE A 447 7.55 22.83 17.30
C ILE A 447 7.66 22.17 18.68
N GLY A 448 7.50 22.91 19.77
CA GLY A 448 7.48 22.35 21.13
C GLY A 448 6.35 21.34 21.40
N ASN A 449 5.34 21.27 20.52
CA ASN A 449 4.23 20.32 20.61
C ASN A 449 4.36 19.16 19.61
N LEU A 450 5.42 19.11 18.80
CA LEU A 450 5.60 18.06 17.79
C LEU A 450 5.90 16.72 18.49
N GLU A 451 5.04 15.73 18.35
CA GLU A 451 5.23 14.42 18.98
C GLU A 451 5.74 13.38 17.98
N MET A 452 6.77 12.63 18.38
CA MET A 452 7.26 11.51 17.60
C MET A 452 6.28 10.34 17.70
N VAL A 453 6.10 9.62 16.60
CA VAL A 453 5.35 8.36 16.59
C VAL A 453 6.30 7.21 16.86
N VAL A 454 5.93 6.34 17.80
CA VAL A 454 6.63 5.10 18.07
C VAL A 454 5.77 3.89 17.74
N THR A 455 6.39 2.85 17.20
CA THR A 455 5.74 1.55 17.00
C THR A 455 6.62 0.44 17.53
N GLN A 456 6.01 -0.54 18.19
CA GLN A 456 6.73 -1.68 18.75
C GLN A 456 6.57 -2.90 17.83
N GLY A 457 7.61 -3.74 17.79
CA GLY A 457 7.59 -5.05 17.16
C GLY A 457 8.78 -5.89 17.60
N ASN A 458 9.12 -6.90 16.80
CA ASN A 458 10.23 -7.80 17.06
C ASN A 458 11.07 -7.98 15.81
N VAL A 459 12.34 -8.34 15.99
CA VAL A 459 13.21 -8.76 14.89
C VAL A 459 12.74 -10.11 14.36
N MET A 460 12.43 -10.16 13.06
CA MET A 460 11.96 -11.36 12.36
C MET A 460 13.13 -12.11 11.74
N ALA A 461 14.00 -11.38 11.03
CA ALA A 461 15.15 -11.93 10.33
C ALA A 461 16.28 -10.89 10.23
N MET A 462 17.50 -11.38 10.02
CA MET A 462 18.67 -10.55 9.73
C MET A 462 19.43 -11.20 8.57
N PRO A 463 18.96 -11.00 7.33
CA PRO A 463 19.61 -11.54 6.14
C PRO A 463 21.09 -11.18 6.13
N GLN A 464 21.94 -12.17 5.83
CA GLN A 464 23.38 -11.98 5.74
C GLN A 464 23.85 -11.76 4.31
N ASP A 465 22.96 -11.94 3.33
CA ASP A 465 23.28 -11.85 1.92
C ASP A 465 23.05 -10.42 1.42
N GLY A 466 24.06 -9.82 0.78
CA GLY A 466 24.06 -8.43 0.31
C GLY A 466 25.22 -7.59 0.88
N ALA A 467 25.54 -6.46 0.22
CA ALA A 467 26.61 -5.55 0.62
C ALA A 467 26.28 -4.78 1.92
N THR A 468 24.99 -4.50 2.16
CA THR A 468 24.49 -3.84 3.37
C THR A 468 23.66 -4.79 4.23
N LYS A 469 23.95 -4.85 5.52
CA LYS A 469 23.24 -5.68 6.49
C LYS A 469 21.96 -5.00 6.92
N VAL A 470 20.84 -5.70 6.77
CA VAL A 470 19.50 -5.21 7.13
C VAL A 470 18.89 -6.04 8.26
N ILE A 471 18.03 -5.41 9.03
CA ILE A 471 17.21 -6.01 10.08
C ILE A 471 15.77 -5.99 9.60
N THR A 472 15.17 -7.15 9.43
CA THR A 472 13.75 -7.30 9.11
C THR A 472 12.95 -7.38 10.41
N HIS A 473 11.94 -6.53 10.59
CA HIS A 473 11.17 -6.44 11.83
C HIS A 473 9.67 -6.23 11.63
N SER A 474 8.87 -6.51 12.66
CA SER A 474 7.42 -6.33 12.63
C SER A 474 6.93 -4.95 13.07
N ALA A 475 7.81 -4.10 13.63
CA ALA A 475 7.44 -2.73 14.00
C ALA A 475 6.98 -1.95 12.76
N ASN A 476 5.77 -1.38 12.80
CA ASN A 476 5.14 -0.80 11.63
C ASN A 476 5.81 0.52 11.24
N ILE A 477 6.46 0.57 10.07
CA ILE A 477 7.03 1.81 9.53
C ILE A 477 6.35 2.25 8.24
N SER A 478 6.34 3.55 7.97
CA SER A 478 5.83 4.12 6.72
C SER A 478 6.72 5.28 6.26
N ARG A 479 6.41 5.87 5.10
CA ARG A 479 7.12 7.06 4.59
C ARG A 479 7.14 8.15 5.66
N GLY A 480 8.33 8.68 5.94
CA GLY A 480 8.59 9.64 7.02
C GLY A 480 9.35 9.04 8.20
N ASN A 481 9.25 7.72 8.45
CA ASN A 481 10.11 7.04 9.43
C ASN A 481 11.53 6.81 8.93
N SER A 482 11.75 6.84 7.62
CA SER A 482 13.06 6.63 7.00
C SER A 482 14.09 7.61 7.58
N GLY A 483 15.21 7.06 8.06
CA GLY A 483 16.28 7.74 8.76
C GLY A 483 16.13 7.80 10.29
N GLY A 484 14.95 7.48 10.82
CA GLY A 484 14.70 7.39 12.27
C GLY A 484 15.31 6.14 12.91
N PRO A 485 15.43 6.10 14.25
CA PRO A 485 16.04 4.98 14.95
C PRO A 485 15.11 3.77 15.02
N LEU A 486 15.69 2.58 14.84
CA LEU A 486 15.17 1.33 15.38
C LEU A 486 15.93 1.04 16.68
N SER A 487 15.26 1.11 17.83
CA SER A 487 15.89 0.88 19.14
C SER A 487 15.52 -0.48 19.73
N ASP A 488 16.39 -1.01 20.59
CA ASP A 488 15.99 -2.06 21.52
C ASP A 488 15.20 -1.49 22.71
N ALA A 489 14.73 -2.39 23.58
CA ALA A 489 13.99 -2.04 24.79
C ALA A 489 14.82 -1.28 25.85
N CYS A 490 16.14 -1.13 25.64
CA CYS A 490 17.04 -0.37 26.51
C CYS A 490 17.28 1.05 25.97
N GLY A 491 16.65 1.43 24.86
CA GLY A 491 16.80 2.76 24.25
C GLY A 491 18.08 2.93 23.43
N ARG A 492 18.70 1.82 23.01
CA ARG A 492 19.90 1.83 22.19
C ARG A 492 19.51 1.58 20.74
N ALA A 493 20.02 2.39 19.82
CA ALA A 493 19.70 2.23 18.40
C ALA A 493 20.44 1.01 17.83
N VAL A 494 19.67 0.04 17.36
CA VAL A 494 20.16 -1.20 16.71
C VAL A 494 20.11 -1.12 15.19
N GLY A 495 19.41 -0.12 14.64
CA GLY A 495 19.40 0.18 13.22
C GLY A 495 18.76 1.53 12.87
N VAL A 496 18.70 1.79 11.56
CA VAL A 496 18.11 3.00 10.96
C VAL A 496 16.97 2.59 10.04
N ASN A 497 15.74 3.01 10.35
CA ASN A 497 14.54 2.66 9.56
C ASN A 497 14.73 3.14 8.12
N THR A 498 14.40 2.32 7.11
CA THR A 498 14.58 2.70 5.69
C THR A 498 13.37 2.31 4.84
N PHE A 499 13.39 1.16 4.18
CA PHE A 499 12.42 0.72 3.18
C PHE A 499 11.44 -0.35 3.71
N ILE A 500 10.34 -0.49 2.98
CA ILE A 500 9.34 -1.54 3.16
C ILE A 500 9.29 -2.40 1.89
N ILE A 501 9.11 -3.70 2.03
CA ILE A 501 8.70 -4.57 0.93
C ILE A 501 7.26 -4.98 1.18
N LEU A 502 6.41 -4.75 0.19
CA LEU A 502 5.03 -5.21 0.19
C LEU A 502 4.97 -6.43 -0.74
N ASP A 503 4.61 -7.58 -0.19
CA ASP A 503 4.16 -8.71 -0.98
C ASP A 503 2.69 -8.46 -1.31
N GLY A 504 2.45 -8.03 -2.55
CA GLY A 504 1.12 -7.68 -3.04
C GLY A 504 0.18 -8.88 -3.17
N GLU A 505 0.69 -10.12 -3.26
CA GLU A 505 -0.15 -11.32 -3.39
C GLU A 505 -0.73 -11.73 -2.03
N ASN A 506 0.04 -11.59 -0.96
CA ASN A 506 -0.34 -12.02 0.38
C ASN A 506 -0.65 -10.87 1.35
N ALA A 507 -0.66 -9.62 0.86
CA ALA A 507 -0.75 -8.40 1.68
C ALA A 507 0.25 -8.38 2.85
N GLN A 508 1.42 -9.02 2.66
CA GLN A 508 2.44 -9.06 3.70
C GLN A 508 3.34 -7.83 3.60
N LYS A 509 3.59 -7.20 4.74
CA LYS A 509 4.48 -6.06 4.85
C LYS A 509 5.72 -6.46 5.63
N LEU A 510 6.87 -6.39 4.97
CA LEU A 510 8.17 -6.54 5.60
C LEU A 510 8.80 -5.16 5.79
N ASN A 511 9.19 -4.86 7.03
CA ASN A 511 9.86 -3.61 7.37
C ASN A 511 11.35 -3.87 7.54
N PHE A 512 12.18 -2.97 7.00
CA PHE A 512 13.62 -3.09 7.04
C PHE A 512 14.28 -1.85 7.67
N SER A 513 15.30 -2.12 8.46
CA SER A 513 16.22 -1.12 9.00
C SER A 513 17.66 -1.48 8.67
N LEU A 514 18.48 -0.50 8.31
CA LEU A 514 19.91 -0.68 8.11
C LEU A 514 20.58 -0.98 9.46
N SER A 515 21.46 -1.96 9.52
CA SER A 515 22.09 -2.38 10.78
C SER A 515 22.96 -1.27 11.39
N ALA A 516 22.89 -1.12 12.72
CA ALA A 516 23.83 -0.27 13.46
C ALA A 516 25.30 -0.63 13.20
N ARG A 517 25.60 -1.88 12.83
CA ARG A 517 26.97 -2.30 12.46
C ARG A 517 27.50 -1.52 11.26
N ASP A 518 26.69 -1.34 10.22
CA ASP A 518 27.10 -0.59 9.03
C ASP A 518 27.04 0.91 9.28
N ALA A 519 26.10 1.39 10.12
CA ALA A 519 26.06 2.76 10.58
C ALA A 519 27.33 3.16 11.36
N ILE A 520 27.81 2.31 12.28
CA ILE A 520 29.07 2.52 13.03
C ILE A 520 30.25 2.62 12.05
N ARG A 521 30.31 1.76 11.03
CA ARG A 521 31.37 1.80 10.01
C ARG A 521 31.34 3.11 9.23
N PHE A 522 30.16 3.53 8.78
CA PHE A 522 29.95 4.77 8.06
C PHE A 522 30.36 5.99 8.90
N LEU A 523 29.90 6.06 10.15
CA LEU A 523 30.21 7.16 11.07
C LEU A 523 31.72 7.22 11.39
N SER A 524 32.35 6.07 11.65
CA SER A 524 33.78 5.98 11.91
C SER A 524 34.61 6.43 10.70
N SER A 525 34.19 6.06 9.48
CA SER A 525 34.88 6.49 8.24
C SER A 525 34.78 8.00 7.99
N ASN A 526 33.82 8.68 8.60
CA ASN A 526 33.61 10.12 8.53
C ASN A 526 34.07 10.86 9.80
N GLY A 527 34.87 10.21 10.66
CA GLY A 527 35.50 10.83 11.82
C GLY A 527 34.54 11.11 13.00
N VAL A 528 33.36 10.49 13.03
CA VAL A 528 32.42 10.62 14.15
C VAL A 528 32.67 9.53 15.18
N THR A 529 32.93 9.93 16.42
CA THR A 529 33.06 9.00 17.55
C THR A 529 31.70 8.78 18.19
N VAL A 530 31.24 7.53 18.20
CA VAL A 530 29.93 7.13 18.75
C VAL A 530 30.07 6.24 19.97
N THR A 531 29.14 6.37 20.90
CA THR A 531 29.04 5.44 22.04
C THR A 531 28.41 4.14 21.55
N THR A 532 29.13 3.04 21.67
CA THR A 532 28.69 1.72 21.22
C THR A 532 28.61 0.70 22.35
N THR A 533 27.77 -0.32 22.18
CA THR A 533 27.70 -1.47 23.08
C THR A 533 27.31 -2.73 22.31
N ASP A 534 27.88 -3.86 22.70
CA ASP A 534 27.60 -5.18 22.15
C ASP A 534 26.79 -6.07 23.10
N LYS A 535 26.57 -5.59 24.34
CA LYS A 535 25.85 -6.35 25.37
C LYS A 535 24.37 -6.52 25.00
N PRO A 536 23.79 -7.72 25.18
CA PRO A 536 22.35 -7.92 25.04
C PRO A 536 21.55 -6.97 25.93
N CYS A 537 20.41 -6.48 25.44
CA CYS A 537 19.50 -5.69 26.27
C CYS A 537 18.76 -6.63 27.23
N VAL A 538 18.84 -6.33 28.53
CA VAL A 538 17.98 -6.94 29.55
C VAL A 538 17.08 -5.83 30.08
N PRO A 539 15.82 -5.73 29.63
CA PRO A 539 14.90 -4.72 30.13
C PRO A 539 14.73 -4.88 31.64
N ALA A 540 14.64 -3.77 32.37
CA ALA A 540 14.25 -3.83 33.77
C ALA A 540 12.86 -4.48 33.85
N ALA A 541 12.72 -5.56 34.65
CA ALA A 541 11.44 -6.22 34.80
C ALA A 541 10.39 -5.22 35.26
N ALA A 542 9.22 -5.21 34.59
CA ALA A 542 8.08 -4.45 35.08
C ALA A 542 7.80 -4.87 36.53
N PRO A 543 7.60 -3.93 37.47
CA PRO A 543 7.26 -4.30 38.84
C PRO A 543 5.99 -5.16 38.83
N THR A 544 6.10 -6.39 39.33
CA THR A 544 4.97 -7.32 39.46
C THR A 544 3.86 -6.64 40.27
N PRO A 545 2.62 -6.56 39.75
CA PRO A 545 1.51 -6.05 40.55
C PRO A 545 1.33 -6.95 41.78
N GLY A 546 1.61 -6.42 42.98
CA GLY A 546 1.31 -7.10 44.24
C GLY A 546 2.48 -7.50 45.14
N GLN A 547 3.73 -7.12 44.87
CA GLN A 547 4.77 -7.22 45.91
C GLN A 547 4.83 -5.92 46.73
N PRO A 548 4.60 -5.97 48.05
CA PRO A 548 4.95 -4.88 48.94
C PRO A 548 6.46 -4.64 48.84
N GLY A 549 6.87 -3.40 48.57
CA GLY A 549 8.28 -3.03 48.55
C GLY A 549 8.96 -3.38 49.88
N PRO A 550 10.28 -3.64 49.88
CA PRO A 550 11.00 -3.99 51.09
C PRO A 550 10.83 -2.88 52.14
N ALA A 551 10.37 -3.27 53.33
CA ALA A 551 10.27 -2.38 54.47
C ALA A 551 11.65 -1.79 54.76
N LYS A 552 11.71 -0.45 54.84
CA LYS A 552 12.89 0.29 55.29
C LYS A 552 13.11 0.11 56.78
#